data_AF-A0AAN7Y3S3-F1
#
_entry.id   AF-A0AAN7Y3S3-F1
#
_cell.length_a   1.000
_cell.length_b   1.000
_cell.length_c   1.000
_cell.angle_alpha   90.00
_cell.angle_beta   90.00
_cell.angle_gamma   90.00
#
_symmetry.space_group_name_H-M   'P 1'
#
loop_
_entity.id
_entity.type
_entity.pdbx_description
1 polymer ?
#
loop_
_entity_poly.entity_id
_entity_poly.type
_entity_poly.pdbx_seq_one_letter_code
_entity_poly.pdbx_strand_id
1 'polypeptide(L)'
;MFSKTIILALFASVALAVPVENESPYPNALTARDANVRCSSQDGGFGRSADLNTCLDQIIANPQWSDSFECGGRTWFLGGANWNSAADCVGGCIPCLRGSAAVGLQGGKCDQSAGVSARCWLGYGATVW
;
A
#
# COMPACT_ATOMS: atom_id res chain seq x y z
N MET A 1 -34.67 -55.96 -24.41
CA MET A 1 -34.51 -55.56 -23.00
C MET A 1 -33.08 -55.05 -22.81
N PHE A 2 -32.81 -53.76 -23.04
CA PHE A 2 -31.58 -53.10 -22.59
C PHE A 2 -31.89 -51.62 -22.36
N SER A 3 -31.97 -51.29 -21.07
CA SER A 3 -32.13 -49.96 -20.53
C SER A 3 -30.86 -49.14 -20.75
N LYS A 4 -30.96 -47.91 -21.25
CA LYS A 4 -29.84 -46.96 -21.30
C LYS A 4 -30.15 -45.77 -20.40
N THR A 5 -29.69 -45.86 -19.17
CA THR A 5 -29.67 -44.78 -18.19
C THR A 5 -28.63 -43.75 -18.63
N ILE A 6 -29.06 -42.54 -18.96
CA ILE A 6 -28.17 -41.40 -19.22
C ILE A 6 -27.89 -40.74 -17.87
N ILE A 7 -26.64 -40.84 -17.40
CA ILE A 7 -26.18 -40.16 -16.18
C ILE A 7 -25.74 -38.75 -16.59
N LEU A 8 -26.50 -37.72 -16.22
CA LEU A 8 -26.06 -36.33 -16.28
C LEU A 8 -25.04 -36.09 -15.15
N ALA A 9 -23.77 -35.96 -15.49
CA ALA A 9 -22.76 -35.45 -14.56
C ALA A 9 -22.80 -33.90 -14.58
N LEU A 10 -23.42 -33.31 -13.56
CA LEU A 10 -23.31 -31.90 -13.26
C LEU A 10 -21.89 -31.63 -12.73
N PHE A 11 -21.03 -31.08 -13.58
CA PHE A 11 -19.75 -30.51 -13.14
C PHE A 11 -20.05 -29.18 -12.44
N ALA A 12 -20.09 -29.21 -11.11
CA ALA A 12 -20.05 -28.00 -10.30
C ALA A 12 -18.63 -27.43 -10.39
N SER A 13 -18.44 -26.39 -11.21
CA SER A 13 -17.20 -25.62 -11.24
C SER A 13 -17.05 -24.90 -9.90
N VAL A 14 -16.21 -25.41 -9.02
CA VAL A 14 -15.76 -24.67 -7.84
C VAL A 14 -14.77 -23.62 -8.33
N ALA A 15 -15.26 -22.39 -8.51
CA ALA A 15 -14.41 -21.23 -8.71
C ALA A 15 -13.67 -20.96 -7.40
N LEU A 16 -12.47 -21.50 -7.25
CA LEU A 16 -11.51 -21.03 -6.26
C LEU A 16 -11.08 -19.63 -6.69
N ALA A 17 -11.73 -18.61 -6.14
CA ALA A 17 -11.21 -17.25 -6.18
C ALA A 17 -9.92 -17.24 -5.34
N VAL A 18 -8.78 -17.50 -5.99
CA VAL A 18 -7.48 -17.15 -5.44
C VAL A 18 -7.46 -15.63 -5.25
N PRO A 19 -7.13 -15.10 -4.06
CA PRO A 19 -6.89 -13.68 -3.93
C PRO A 19 -5.71 -13.34 -4.86
N VAL A 20 -5.95 -12.40 -5.78
CA VAL A 20 -4.88 -11.81 -6.60
C VAL A 20 -4.02 -11.00 -5.65
N GLU A 21 -2.93 -11.61 -5.18
CA GLU A 21 -1.77 -10.90 -4.65
C GLU A 21 -1.19 -10.11 -5.83
N ASN A 22 -1.63 -8.86 -5.95
CA ASN A 22 -1.12 -7.91 -6.93
C ASN A 22 0.28 -7.48 -6.46
N GLU A 23 1.27 -8.33 -6.69
CA GLU A 23 2.68 -8.00 -6.45
C GLU A 23 3.04 -6.82 -7.35
N SER A 24 3.28 -5.68 -6.72
CA SER A 24 3.59 -4.42 -7.40
C SER A 24 4.85 -4.58 -8.26
N PRO A 25 4.88 -4.08 -9.51
CA PRO A 25 5.96 -4.30 -10.48
C PRO A 25 7.21 -3.45 -10.20
N TYR A 26 7.53 -3.15 -8.94
CA TYR A 26 8.76 -2.47 -8.56
C TYR A 26 9.81 -3.51 -8.13
N PRO A 27 10.70 -3.94 -9.03
CA PRO A 27 11.87 -4.69 -8.61
C PRO A 27 12.81 -3.69 -7.94
N ASN A 28 13.07 -3.83 -6.64
CA ASN A 28 14.36 -3.56 -6.00
C ASN A 28 14.30 -3.93 -4.50
N ALA A 29 14.88 -5.09 -4.20
CA ALA A 29 15.57 -5.43 -2.96
C ALA A 29 14.80 -5.25 -1.64
N LEU A 30 13.82 -6.12 -1.41
CA LEU A 30 13.68 -6.74 -0.10
C LEU A 30 14.97 -7.51 0.23
N THR A 31 16.02 -6.83 0.72
CA THR A 31 16.94 -7.50 1.63
C THR A 31 16.20 -7.74 2.93
N ALA A 32 15.52 -8.88 2.94
CA ALA A 32 14.91 -9.58 4.04
C ALA A 32 15.57 -9.29 5.41
N ARG A 33 14.82 -8.59 6.27
CA ARG A 33 14.48 -9.11 7.60
C ARG A 33 13.06 -8.66 7.94
N ASP A 34 12.09 -9.52 7.60
CA ASP A 34 10.73 -9.54 8.14
C ASP A 34 10.02 -8.18 8.25
N ALA A 35 9.87 -7.47 7.13
CA ALA A 35 9.13 -6.22 7.12
C ALA A 35 7.61 -6.48 7.08
N ASN A 36 6.93 -6.38 8.22
CA ASN A 36 5.47 -6.39 8.28
C ASN A 36 4.96 -5.01 7.80
N VAL A 37 4.51 -4.94 6.55
CA VAL A 37 3.90 -3.74 5.97
C VAL A 37 2.38 -3.78 6.21
N ARG A 38 1.85 -2.73 6.81
CA ARG A 38 0.41 -2.53 7.03
C ARG A 38 -0.04 -1.27 6.34
N CYS A 39 -1.11 -1.39 5.57
CA CYS A 39 -1.62 -0.29 4.76
C CYS A 39 -3.07 0.01 5.12
N SER A 40 -3.36 1.28 5.31
CA SER A 40 -4.69 1.78 5.62
C SER A 40 -4.97 3.05 4.82
N SER A 41 -6.26 3.32 4.63
CA SER A 41 -6.73 4.48 3.85
C SER A 41 -7.93 5.10 4.53
N GLN A 42 -8.10 6.42 4.39
CA GLN A 42 -9.34 7.10 4.81
C GLN A 42 -10.36 6.97 3.68
N ASP A 43 -11.59 6.67 4.06
CA ASP A 43 -12.72 6.69 3.13
C ASP A 43 -13.03 8.12 2.65
N GLY A 44 -13.72 8.20 1.53
CA GLY A 44 -14.13 9.47 0.92
C GLY A 44 -13.17 9.96 -0.17
N GLY A 45 -13.75 10.63 -1.17
CA GLY A 45 -12.99 11.21 -2.28
C GLY A 45 -12.43 12.58 -1.93
N PHE A 46 -11.14 12.77 -2.17
CA PHE A 46 -10.49 14.08 -2.24
C PHE A 46 -10.41 14.59 -3.69
N GLY A 47 -10.37 13.69 -4.68
CA GLY A 47 -10.42 14.05 -6.10
C GLY A 47 -9.14 14.69 -6.67
N ARG A 48 -8.05 14.78 -5.91
CA ARG A 48 -6.78 15.38 -6.33
C ARG A 48 -5.69 14.33 -6.56
N SER A 49 -6.02 13.25 -7.26
CA SER A 49 -5.12 12.11 -7.50
C SER A 49 -3.79 12.52 -8.14
N ALA A 50 -3.81 13.46 -9.09
CA ALA A 50 -2.61 13.98 -9.75
C ALA A 50 -1.67 14.71 -8.76
N ASP A 51 -2.23 15.55 -7.89
CA ASP A 51 -1.45 16.28 -6.90
C ASP A 51 -0.86 15.32 -5.86
N LEU A 52 -1.65 14.35 -5.39
CA LEU A 52 -1.18 13.32 -4.46
C LEU A 52 -0.03 12.48 -5.05
N ASN A 53 -0.14 12.10 -6.33
CA ASN A 53 0.92 11.37 -7.00
C ASN A 53 2.19 12.22 -7.20
N THR A 54 2.03 13.51 -7.49
CA THR A 54 3.16 14.45 -7.60
C THR A 54 3.88 14.59 -6.25
N CYS A 55 3.13 14.64 -5.14
CA CYS A 55 3.72 14.64 -3.79
C CYS A 55 4.50 13.35 -3.52
N LEU A 56 3.97 12.19 -3.93
CA LEU A 56 4.70 10.93 -3.81
C LEU A 56 6.00 10.93 -4.63
N ASP A 57 5.99 11.48 -5.85
CA ASP A 57 7.19 11.63 -6.67
C ASP A 57 8.26 12.50 -5.98
N GLN A 58 7.85 13.60 -5.34
CA GLN A 58 8.76 14.46 -4.58
C GLN A 58 9.36 13.74 -3.36
N ILE A 59 8.55 12.98 -2.62
CA ILE A 59 9.00 12.20 -1.46
C ILE A 59 9.99 11.11 -1.88
N ILE A 60 9.75 10.45 -3.02
CA ILE A 60 10.67 9.46 -3.60
C ILE A 60 11.99 10.10 -3.99
N ALA A 61 11.93 11.26 -4.66
CA ALA A 61 13.12 11.95 -5.13
C ALA A 61 13.99 12.50 -3.99
N ASN A 62 13.37 12.90 -2.87
CA ASN A 62 14.06 13.53 -1.76
C ASN A 62 13.50 13.05 -0.41
N PRO A 63 13.78 11.81 0.00
CA PRO A 63 13.20 11.21 1.19
C PRO A 63 13.81 11.82 2.45
N GLN A 64 12.97 12.48 3.26
CA GLN A 64 13.40 13.11 4.50
C GLN A 64 12.38 12.84 5.62
N TRP A 65 12.88 12.48 6.81
CA TRP A 65 12.03 12.37 7.98
C TRP A 65 11.39 13.73 8.30
N SER A 66 10.07 13.71 8.50
CA SER A 66 9.30 14.89 8.83
C SER A 66 8.03 14.48 9.57
N ASP A 67 7.80 15.10 10.72
CA ASP A 67 6.58 14.90 11.50
C ASP A 67 5.35 15.47 10.78
N SER A 68 5.55 16.48 9.92
CA SER A 68 4.49 17.04 9.08
C SER A 68 5.05 17.93 7.97
N PHE A 69 4.51 17.83 6.76
CA PHE A 69 4.68 18.83 5.70
C PHE A 69 3.45 18.90 4.81
N GLU A 70 3.18 20.07 4.22
CA GLU A 70 2.02 20.27 3.36
C GLU A 70 2.38 20.02 1.89
N CYS A 71 1.60 19.16 1.22
CA CYS A 71 1.70 18.96 -0.22
C CYS A 71 0.35 18.52 -0.81
N GLY A 72 -0.01 19.08 -1.97
CA GLY A 72 -1.25 18.70 -2.67
C GLY A 72 -2.53 18.98 -1.88
N GLY A 73 -2.49 19.87 -0.89
CA GLY A 73 -3.61 20.18 0.01
C GLY A 73 -3.85 19.12 1.09
N ARG A 74 -2.82 18.35 1.44
CA ARG A 74 -2.81 17.41 2.55
C ARG A 74 -1.56 17.60 3.40
N THR A 75 -1.70 17.30 4.68
CA THR A 75 -0.56 17.09 5.56
C THR A 75 -0.01 15.69 5.32
N TRP A 76 1.29 15.62 5.07
CA TRP A 76 2.06 14.41 4.90
C TRP A 76 3.01 14.24 6.08
N PHE A 77 3.38 13.01 6.36
CA PHE A 77 4.33 12.68 7.44
C PHE A 77 5.16 11.48 7.02
N LEU A 78 6.43 11.51 7.39
CA LEU A 78 7.39 10.43 7.20
C LEU A 78 8.21 10.29 8.47
N GLY A 79 7.95 9.25 9.25
CA GLY A 79 8.64 9.02 10.51
C GLY A 79 9.22 7.62 10.61
N GLY A 80 10.11 7.46 11.58
CA GLY A 80 10.72 6.18 11.86
C GLY A 80 11.37 6.13 13.24
N ALA A 81 11.49 4.92 13.77
CA ALA A 81 12.17 4.60 15.02
C ALA A 81 13.06 3.39 14.77
N ASN A 82 14.38 3.52 14.99
CA ASN A 82 15.38 2.48 14.71
C ASN A 82 15.30 1.92 13.27
N TRP A 83 14.78 2.70 12.32
CA TRP A 83 14.73 2.34 10.90
C TRP A 83 15.99 2.81 10.18
N ASN A 84 16.45 2.05 9.20
CA ASN A 84 17.73 2.30 8.53
C ASN A 84 17.83 3.69 7.88
N SER A 85 16.81 4.09 7.12
CA SER A 85 16.78 5.40 6.45
C SER A 85 15.37 5.78 5.99
N ALA A 86 15.16 7.08 5.72
CA ALA A 86 13.91 7.57 5.15
C ALA A 86 13.65 6.96 3.76
N ALA A 87 14.70 6.76 2.97
CA ALA A 87 14.62 6.18 1.64
C ALA A 87 14.11 4.73 1.68
N ASP A 88 14.61 3.91 2.62
CA ASP A 88 14.16 2.52 2.76
C ASP A 88 12.69 2.45 3.19
N CYS A 89 12.27 3.34 4.09
CA CYS A 89 10.87 3.43 4.51
C CYS A 89 9.96 3.80 3.33
N VAL A 90 10.34 4.84 2.58
CA VAL A 90 9.58 5.27 1.39
C VAL A 90 9.48 4.11 0.42
N GLY A 91 10.59 3.46 0.05
CA GLY A 91 10.60 2.33 -0.87
C GLY A 91 9.62 1.22 -0.51
N GLY A 92 9.52 0.85 0.78
CA GLY A 92 8.57 -0.15 1.26
C GLY A 92 7.10 0.31 1.26
N CYS A 93 6.86 1.60 1.44
CA CYS A 93 5.52 2.16 1.63
C CYS A 93 4.86 2.73 0.37
N ILE A 94 5.61 3.01 -0.69
CA ILE A 94 5.09 3.62 -1.92
C ILE A 94 3.91 2.85 -2.56
N PRO A 95 3.93 1.51 -2.70
CA PRO A 95 2.83 0.79 -3.35
C PRO A 95 1.47 1.06 -2.69
N CYS A 96 1.44 1.14 -1.35
CA CYS A 96 0.21 1.39 -0.60
C CYS A 96 -0.36 2.78 -0.80
N LEU A 97 0.53 3.78 -0.83
CA LEU A 97 0.12 5.17 -0.99
C LEU A 97 -0.25 5.49 -2.43
N ARG A 98 0.41 4.86 -3.41
CA ARG A 98 0.04 4.97 -4.82
C ARG A 98 -1.37 4.48 -5.08
N GLY A 99 -1.79 3.37 -4.45
CA GLY A 99 -3.17 2.88 -4.56
C GLY A 99 -4.20 3.89 -4.06
N SER A 100 -3.98 4.43 -2.85
CA SER A 100 -4.85 5.44 -2.25
C SER A 100 -4.86 6.77 -3.03
N ALA A 101 -3.69 7.20 -3.50
CA ALA A 101 -3.52 8.42 -4.28
C ALA A 101 -4.15 8.30 -5.68
N ALA A 102 -4.02 7.16 -6.35
CA ALA A 102 -4.55 6.93 -7.69
C ALA A 102 -6.08 7.10 -7.76
N VAL A 103 -6.80 6.62 -6.75
CA VAL A 103 -8.25 6.80 -6.64
C VAL A 103 -8.64 8.07 -5.86
N GLY A 104 -7.65 8.86 -5.45
CA GLY A 104 -7.85 10.18 -4.84
C GLY A 104 -8.52 10.14 -3.49
N LEU A 105 -8.15 9.20 -2.60
CA LEU A 105 -8.70 9.11 -1.24
C LEU A 105 -8.27 10.27 -0.34
N GLN A 106 -9.03 10.49 0.74
CA GLN A 106 -8.78 11.52 1.75
C GLN A 106 -7.44 11.34 2.50
N GLY A 107 -6.96 10.10 2.62
CA GLY A 107 -5.72 9.78 3.29
C GLY A 107 -5.26 8.38 2.98
N GLY A 108 -3.96 8.15 3.12
CA GLY A 108 -3.33 6.85 3.03
C GLY A 108 -2.20 6.77 4.06
N LYS A 109 -2.03 5.63 4.70
CA LYS A 109 -0.96 5.37 5.65
C LYS A 109 -0.34 4.00 5.38
N CYS A 110 0.96 3.95 5.51
CA CYS A 110 1.74 2.74 5.55
C CYS A 110 2.53 2.73 6.86
N ASP A 111 2.45 1.64 7.60
CA ASP A 111 3.28 1.33 8.75
C ASP A 111 4.11 0.09 8.41
N GLN A 112 5.43 0.20 8.50
CA GLN A 112 6.36 -0.91 8.28
C GLN A 112 7.11 -1.21 9.57
N SER A 113 7.30 -2.49 9.90
CA SER A 113 8.09 -2.88 11.06
C SER A 113 9.03 -4.03 10.74
N ALA A 114 10.25 -3.99 11.28
CA ALA A 114 11.28 -5.03 11.13
C ALA A 114 11.76 -5.43 12.54
N GLY A 115 11.52 -6.68 12.93
CA GLY A 115 11.75 -7.13 14.30
C GLY A 115 10.88 -6.37 15.32
N VAL A 116 11.38 -6.26 16.56
CA VAL A 116 10.59 -5.74 17.70
C VAL A 116 10.66 -4.22 17.88
N SER A 117 11.68 -3.56 17.33
CA SER A 117 12.03 -2.19 17.68
C SER A 117 12.19 -1.24 16.49
N ALA A 118 12.35 -1.77 15.26
CA ALA A 118 12.42 -0.93 14.06
C ALA A 118 11.02 -0.74 13.48
N ARG A 119 10.59 0.52 13.34
CA ARG A 119 9.33 0.91 12.71
C ARG A 119 9.54 2.11 11.82
N CYS A 120 8.76 2.19 10.75
CA CYS A 120 8.63 3.40 9.96
C CYS A 120 7.17 3.60 9.55
N TRP A 121 6.80 4.85 9.30
CA TRP A 121 5.45 5.20 8.88
C TRP A 121 5.49 6.35 7.89
N LEU A 122 4.69 6.23 6.83
CA LEU A 122 4.54 7.25 5.79
C LEU A 122 3.06 7.38 5.47
N GLY A 123 2.57 8.62 5.33
CA GLY A 123 1.20 8.82 4.93
C GLY A 123 0.80 10.27 4.73
N TYR A 124 -0.47 10.45 4.40
CA TYR A 124 -1.13 11.73 4.22
C TYR A 124 -2.57 11.71 4.74
N GLY A 125 -3.12 12.87 5.09
CA GLY A 125 -4.49 13.00 5.59
C GLY A 125 -4.85 14.43 6.00
N ALA A 126 -6.12 14.65 6.38
CA ALA A 126 -6.55 15.91 7.03
C ALA A 126 -6.28 15.90 8.55
N THR A 127 -6.09 14.72 9.13
CA THR A 127 -5.72 14.49 10.53
C THR A 127 -4.55 13.53 10.57
N VAL A 128 -3.59 13.82 11.46
CA VAL A 128 -2.48 12.91 11.75
C VAL A 128 -3.05 11.63 12.38
N TRP A 129 -2.57 10.48 11.89
CA TRP A 129 -3.12 9.14 12.14
C TRP A 129 -2.52 8.40 13.33
#